data_AF-A0A1V6JPR9-F1
#
_entry.id   AF-A0A1V6JPR9-F1
#
_cell.length_a   1.000
_cell.length_b   1.000
_cell.length_c   1.000
_cell.angle_alpha   90.00
_cell.angle_beta   90.00
_cell.angle_gamma   90.00
#
_symmetry.space_group_name_H-M   'P 1'
#
loop_
_entity.id
_entity.type
_entity.pdbx_description
1 polymer ?
#
loop_
_entity_poly.entity_id
_entity_poly.type
_entity_poly.pdbx_seq_one_letter_code
_entity_poly.pdbx_strand_id
1 'polypeptide(L)'
;METSSNKSKGEAKESLSIPKSISKHLTPNKICTIMSIVAVIGLIISLSIGSGIPAMLFLLPSAIYQVIRTAGVSTKSASIVLLVSLAIELFLIIFNIQFDLGQYLGQDTLLIGNSSVPMGDARIVLPFIMVIAAIILLIRTRGIYTKWLSIIIIVSVFGSLYIMFPDEFPELVKMVAKRIVSSTSSLLN
;
A
#
# COMPACT_ATOMS: atom_id res chain seq x y z
N MET A 1 -32.12 42.10 16.03
CA MET A 1 -30.99 41.58 16.83
C MET A 1 -31.40 40.20 17.27
N GLU A 2 -31.16 39.19 16.43
CA GLU A 2 -31.29 37.76 16.77
C GLU A 2 -30.28 37.01 15.90
N THR A 3 -29.44 36.25 16.57
CA THR A 3 -28.21 35.63 16.08
C THR A 3 -28.42 34.19 15.64
N SER A 4 -27.79 33.84 14.52
CA SER A 4 -27.24 32.55 14.09
C SER A 4 -27.58 31.27 14.87
N SER A 5 -28.05 30.25 14.14
CA SER A 5 -27.52 28.88 14.26
C SER A 5 -27.79 28.07 12.99
N ASN A 6 -26.91 28.24 12.01
CA ASN A 6 -26.80 27.45 10.79
C ASN A 6 -26.22 26.06 11.14
N LYS A 7 -26.99 24.99 10.91
CA LYS A 7 -26.54 23.60 11.04
C LYS A 7 -26.67 22.90 9.69
N SER A 8 -25.72 23.17 8.80
CA SER A 8 -25.45 22.37 7.62
C SER A 8 -25.16 20.92 8.05
N LYS A 9 -26.06 20.02 7.66
CA LYS A 9 -26.01 18.59 7.95
C LYS A 9 -26.23 17.87 6.64
N GLY A 10 -25.23 17.10 6.20
CA GLY A 10 -25.41 16.10 5.15
C GLY A 10 -24.53 16.31 3.93
N GLU A 11 -23.22 16.16 4.12
CA GLU A 11 -22.32 15.94 2.99
C GLU A 11 -22.66 14.62 2.29
N ALA A 12 -22.72 14.72 0.98
CA ALA A 12 -23.04 13.74 -0.03
C ALA A 12 -22.39 12.36 0.21
N LYS A 13 -23.23 11.37 0.53
CA LYS A 13 -22.96 9.97 0.19
C LYS A 13 -23.31 9.78 -1.29
N GLU A 14 -22.40 10.12 -2.18
CA GLU A 14 -22.44 9.64 -3.56
C GLU A 14 -21.96 8.18 -3.56
N SER A 15 -22.85 7.30 -3.10
CA SER A 15 -22.73 5.87 -3.27
C SER A 15 -22.96 5.57 -4.74
N LEU A 16 -21.88 5.33 -5.47
CA LEU A 16 -21.88 4.72 -6.79
C LEU A 16 -22.80 3.47 -6.76
N SER A 17 -23.99 3.63 -7.30
CA SER A 17 -25.08 2.67 -7.27
C SER A 17 -24.77 1.54 -8.24
N ILE A 18 -23.97 0.57 -7.79
CA ILE A 18 -23.78 -0.68 -8.53
C ILE A 18 -25.15 -1.36 -8.67
N PRO A 19 -25.62 -1.63 -9.91
CA PRO A 19 -26.94 -2.21 -10.14
C PRO A 19 -27.07 -3.55 -9.41
N LYS A 20 -28.15 -3.68 -8.64
CA LYS A 20 -28.46 -4.81 -7.74
C LYS A 20 -28.47 -6.17 -8.46
N SER A 21 -28.61 -6.19 -9.79
CA SER A 21 -28.61 -7.39 -10.64
C SER A 21 -27.25 -8.11 -10.75
N ILE A 22 -26.12 -7.44 -10.51
CA ILE A 22 -24.78 -8.05 -10.53
C ILE A 22 -24.47 -8.79 -9.21
N SER A 23 -25.16 -8.42 -8.12
CA SER A 23 -24.83 -8.86 -6.76
C SER A 23 -25.10 -10.34 -6.46
N LYS A 24 -25.90 -11.04 -7.28
CA LYS A 24 -26.32 -12.43 -7.00
C LYS A 24 -25.26 -13.49 -7.37
N HIS A 25 -24.27 -13.15 -8.20
CA HIS A 25 -23.25 -14.10 -8.70
C HIS A 25 -21.81 -13.75 -8.33
N LEU A 26 -21.60 -12.63 -7.62
CA LEU A 26 -20.28 -12.10 -7.30
C LEU A 26 -19.82 -12.57 -5.92
N THR A 27 -19.46 -13.86 -5.84
CA THR A 27 -18.81 -14.41 -4.65
C THR A 27 -17.49 -13.67 -4.38
N PRO A 28 -17.12 -13.42 -3.11
CA PRO A 28 -15.88 -12.71 -2.74
C PRO A 28 -14.63 -13.23 -3.46
N ASN A 29 -14.60 -14.53 -3.73
CA ASN A 29 -13.54 -15.26 -4.42
C ASN A 29 -13.32 -14.69 -5.82
N LYS A 30 -14.39 -14.45 -6.58
CA LYS A 30 -14.30 -13.96 -7.97
C LYS A 30 -13.71 -12.56 -8.02
N ILE A 31 -14.14 -11.67 -7.12
CA ILE A 31 -13.61 -10.30 -7.05
C ILE A 31 -12.12 -10.36 -6.75
N CYS A 32 -11.72 -11.16 -5.77
CA CYS A 32 -10.33 -11.33 -5.40
C CYS A 32 -9.52 -11.87 -6.60
N THR A 33 -9.98 -12.94 -7.25
CA THR A 33 -9.33 -13.51 -8.44
C THR A 33 -9.15 -12.48 -9.55
N ILE A 34 -10.18 -11.70 -9.87
CA ILE A 34 -10.10 -10.65 -10.89
C ILE A 34 -9.05 -9.60 -10.50
N MET A 35 -9.10 -9.07 -9.28
CA MET A 35 -8.14 -8.06 -8.81
C MET A 35 -6.69 -8.55 -8.86
N SER A 36 -6.51 -9.85 -8.68
CA SER A 36 -5.18 -10.48 -8.67
C SER A 36 -4.64 -10.69 -10.07
N ILE A 37 -5.49 -11.12 -10.99
CA ILE A 37 -5.14 -11.18 -12.41
C ILE A 37 -4.76 -9.79 -12.90
N VAL A 38 -5.55 -8.77 -12.55
CA VAL A 38 -5.27 -7.36 -12.88
C VAL A 38 -3.91 -6.94 -12.31
N ALA A 39 -3.64 -7.18 -11.02
CA ALA A 39 -2.36 -6.83 -10.41
C ALA A 39 -1.16 -7.55 -11.04
N VAL A 40 -1.31 -8.85 -11.37
CA VAL A 40 -0.26 -9.64 -12.04
C VAL A 40 0.00 -9.13 -13.45
N ILE A 41 -1.04 -8.81 -14.22
CA ILE A 41 -0.89 -8.20 -15.55
C ILE A 41 -0.13 -6.87 -15.45
N GLY A 42 -0.49 -6.01 -14.50
CA GLY A 42 0.22 -4.77 -14.26
C GLY A 42 1.70 -4.97 -13.94
N LEU A 43 2.02 -5.99 -13.14
CA LEU A 43 3.40 -6.34 -12.81
C LEU A 43 4.18 -6.86 -14.03
N ILE A 44 3.55 -7.69 -14.88
CA ILE A 44 4.18 -8.18 -16.13
C ILE A 44 4.45 -7.01 -17.10
N ILE A 45 3.49 -6.10 -17.25
CA ILE A 45 3.64 -4.90 -18.09
C ILE A 45 4.77 -4.02 -17.54
N SER A 46 4.81 -3.84 -16.22
CA SER A 46 5.86 -3.08 -15.52
C SER A 46 7.26 -3.65 -15.80
N LEU A 47 7.41 -4.98 -15.71
CA LEU A 47 8.67 -5.68 -16.04
C LEU A 47 9.06 -5.48 -17.50
N SER A 48 8.09 -5.51 -18.42
CA SER A 48 8.33 -5.39 -19.86
C SER A 48 8.77 -3.98 -20.26
N ILE A 49 8.25 -2.94 -19.59
CA ILE A 49 8.53 -1.54 -19.90
C ILE A 49 9.73 -1.02 -19.08
N GLY A 50 10.12 -1.70 -18.00
CA GLY A 50 11.16 -1.24 -17.07
C GLY A 50 10.72 -0.03 -16.24
N SER A 51 9.40 0.20 -16.09
CA SER A 51 8.85 1.27 -15.26
C SER A 51 7.93 0.69 -14.20
N GLY A 52 8.01 1.19 -12.96
CA GLY A 52 7.16 0.73 -11.85
C GLY A 52 5.70 1.21 -11.90
N ILE A 53 5.40 2.21 -12.75
CA ILE A 53 4.08 2.87 -12.83
C ILE A 53 2.95 1.88 -13.13
N PRO A 54 3.04 1.00 -14.15
CA PRO A 54 1.95 0.09 -14.49
C PRO A 54 1.61 -0.87 -13.34
N ALA A 55 2.61 -1.35 -12.61
CA ALA A 55 2.39 -2.23 -11.47
C ALA A 55 1.58 -1.52 -10.37
N MET A 56 1.94 -0.28 -10.02
CA MET A 56 1.24 0.50 -9.00
C MET A 56 -0.18 0.90 -9.43
N LEU A 57 -0.37 1.27 -10.70
CA LEU A 57 -1.68 1.65 -11.24
C LEU A 57 -2.68 0.49 -11.21
N PHE A 58 -2.24 -0.71 -11.59
CA PHE A 58 -3.08 -1.92 -11.56
C PHE A 58 -3.27 -2.48 -10.14
N LEU A 59 -2.46 -2.05 -9.18
CA LEU A 59 -2.61 -2.39 -7.76
C LEU A 59 -3.72 -1.58 -7.08
N LEU A 60 -4.02 -0.40 -7.60
CA LEU A 60 -4.98 0.56 -7.06
C LEU A 60 -6.38 -0.04 -6.79
N PRO A 61 -7.02 -0.81 -7.71
CA PRO A 61 -8.31 -1.43 -7.42
C PRO A 61 -8.22 -2.50 -6.32
N SER A 62 -7.07 -3.16 -6.13
CA SER A 62 -6.84 -4.09 -5.01
C SER A 62 -6.78 -3.34 -3.67
N ALA A 63 -6.05 -2.23 -3.61
CA ALA A 63 -5.96 -1.39 -2.42
C ALA A 63 -7.31 -0.79 -2.03
N ILE A 64 -8.08 -0.27 -3.00
CA ILE A 64 -9.44 0.25 -2.78
C ILE A 64 -10.34 -0.86 -2.22
N TYR A 65 -10.33 -2.04 -2.83
CA TYR A 65 -11.15 -3.16 -2.38
C TYR A 65 -10.83 -3.55 -0.92
N GLN A 66 -9.56 -3.47 -0.52
CA GLN A 66 -9.12 -3.70 0.86
C GLN A 66 -9.70 -2.71 1.86
N VAL A 67 -9.73 -1.41 1.54
CA VAL A 67 -10.32 -0.38 2.42
C VAL A 67 -11.81 -0.60 2.63
N ILE A 68 -12.53 -0.98 1.57
CA ILE A 68 -13.99 -1.19 1.64
C ILE A 68 -14.36 -2.40 2.52
N ARG A 69 -13.56 -3.47 2.48
CA ARG A 69 -13.88 -4.73 3.19
C ARG A 69 -13.34 -4.83 4.62
N THR A 70 -12.43 -3.94 5.03
CA THR A 70 -11.78 -4.01 6.34
C THR A 70 -12.63 -3.31 7.41
N ALA A 71 -12.99 -4.05 8.46
CA ALA A 71 -13.92 -3.56 9.49
C ALA A 71 -13.25 -3.21 10.83
N GLY A 72 -12.12 -3.82 11.18
CA GLY A 72 -11.44 -3.56 12.45
C GLY A 72 -10.75 -2.19 12.46
N VAL A 73 -10.77 -1.47 13.59
CA VAL A 73 -10.20 -0.10 13.70
C VAL A 73 -8.73 -0.06 13.27
N SER A 74 -7.90 -0.96 13.80
CA SER A 74 -6.47 -1.05 13.46
C SER A 74 -6.21 -1.58 12.04
N THR A 75 -7.06 -2.46 11.52
CA THR A 75 -6.90 -2.96 10.13
C THR A 75 -7.40 -1.95 9.11
N LYS A 76 -8.40 -1.15 9.47
CA LYS A 76 -8.95 -0.11 8.62
C LYS A 76 -7.95 1.03 8.48
N SER A 77 -7.31 1.46 9.57
CA SER A 77 -6.21 2.43 9.48
C SER A 77 -5.06 1.91 8.61
N ALA A 78 -4.64 0.65 8.78
CA ALA A 78 -3.61 0.05 7.94
C ALA A 78 -3.99 0.03 6.44
N SER A 79 -5.25 -0.31 6.11
CA SER A 79 -5.71 -0.29 4.72
C SER A 79 -5.78 1.12 4.11
N ILE A 80 -6.15 2.13 4.91
CA ILE A 80 -6.19 3.53 4.47
C ILE A 80 -4.75 4.02 4.25
N VAL A 81 -3.84 3.73 5.18
CA VAL A 81 -2.41 4.07 5.03
C VAL A 81 -1.86 3.45 3.75
N LEU A 82 -2.15 2.17 3.49
CA LEU A 82 -1.74 1.50 2.25
C LEU A 82 -2.25 2.24 1.00
N LEU A 83 -3.54 2.59 0.95
CA LEU A 83 -4.14 3.27 -0.19
C LEU A 83 -3.58 4.68 -0.38
N VAL A 84 -3.41 5.44 0.71
CA VAL A 84 -2.87 6.81 0.67
C VAL A 84 -1.40 6.78 0.24
N SER A 85 -0.59 5.86 0.77
CA SER A 85 0.80 5.69 0.36
C SER A 85 0.91 5.37 -1.13
N LEU A 86 0.07 4.46 -1.63
CA LEU A 86 0.02 4.13 -3.07
C LEU A 86 -0.33 5.37 -3.91
N ALA A 87 -1.30 6.18 -3.48
CA ALA A 87 -1.71 7.37 -4.20
C ALA A 87 -0.62 8.46 -4.20
N ILE A 88 0.05 8.70 -3.06
CA ILE A 88 1.15 9.65 -2.94
C ILE A 88 2.34 9.20 -3.79
N GLU A 89 2.69 7.92 -3.74
CA GLU A 89 3.79 7.39 -4.54
C GLU A 89 3.50 7.53 -6.04
N LEU A 90 2.30 7.16 -6.47
CA LEU A 90 1.90 7.30 -7.86
C LEU A 90 1.97 8.76 -8.33
N PHE A 91 1.55 9.70 -7.47
CA PHE A 91 1.71 11.13 -7.71
C PHE A 91 3.19 11.52 -7.85
N LEU A 92 4.07 11.14 -6.92
CA LEU A 92 5.49 11.47 -6.97
C LEU A 92 6.20 10.93 -8.22
N ILE A 93 5.87 9.70 -8.63
CA ILE A 93 6.44 9.08 -9.83
C ILE A 93 5.94 9.78 -11.10
N ILE A 94 4.63 10.05 -11.21
CA ILE A 94 4.06 10.71 -12.40
C ILE A 94 4.60 12.14 -12.58
N PHE A 95 4.69 12.90 -11.50
CA PHE A 95 5.22 14.27 -11.54
C PHE A 95 6.75 14.33 -11.50
N ASN A 96 7.42 13.18 -11.44
CA ASN A 96 8.86 13.04 -11.30
C ASN A 96 9.46 13.94 -10.21
N ILE A 97 8.76 14.09 -9.08
CA ILE A 97 9.23 14.87 -7.93
C ILE A 97 10.19 13.98 -7.13
N GLN A 98 11.42 14.45 -6.95
CA GLN A 98 12.38 13.80 -6.05
C GLN A 98 12.27 14.50 -4.72
N PHE A 99 11.77 13.79 -3.71
CA PHE A 99 11.62 14.33 -2.37
C PHE A 99 12.57 13.57 -1.45
N ASP A 100 13.68 14.21 -1.10
CA ASP A 100 14.67 13.66 -0.20
C ASP A 100 14.22 13.86 1.25
N LEU A 101 13.79 12.75 1.86
CA LEU A 101 13.39 12.74 3.27
C LEU A 101 14.61 12.94 4.19
N GLY A 102 15.79 12.50 3.79
CA GLY A 102 17.02 12.68 4.56
C GLY A 102 17.40 14.14 4.71
N GLN A 103 17.31 14.89 3.61
CA GLN A 103 17.57 16.31 3.61
C GLN A 103 16.54 17.08 4.44
N TYR A 104 15.27 16.65 4.41
CA TYR A 104 14.20 17.27 5.22
C TYR A 104 14.32 16.97 6.72
N LEU A 105 14.78 15.76 7.09
CA LEU A 105 15.01 15.38 8.49
C LEU A 105 16.41 15.79 9.01
N GLY A 106 17.25 16.40 8.17
CA GLY A 106 18.61 16.80 8.52
C GLY A 106 19.55 15.62 8.77
N GLN A 107 19.23 14.45 8.22
CA GLN A 107 20.02 13.23 8.32
C GLN A 107 20.10 12.56 6.94
N ASP A 108 21.21 12.77 6.23
CA ASP A 108 21.44 12.18 4.91
C ASP A 108 21.50 10.63 4.95
N THR A 109 21.79 10.08 6.13
CA THR A 109 21.83 8.64 6.39
C THR A 109 21.16 8.31 7.72
N LEU A 110 20.22 7.36 7.70
CA LEU A 110 19.71 6.73 8.90
C LEU A 110 20.61 5.55 9.26
N LEU A 111 21.32 5.64 10.38
CA LEU A 111 22.06 4.51 10.93
C LEU A 111 21.08 3.51 11.55
N ILE A 112 20.72 2.45 10.81
CA ILE A 112 19.95 1.31 11.33
C ILE A 112 20.95 0.19 11.68
N GLY A 113 21.56 0.26 12.86
CA GLY A 113 22.64 -0.64 13.27
C GLY A 113 24.01 -0.17 12.75
N ASN A 114 24.75 -1.04 12.06
CA ASN A 114 26.08 -0.73 11.47
C ASN A 114 26.02 -0.51 9.94
N SER A 115 24.83 -0.26 9.40
CA SER A 115 24.61 0.01 7.98
C SER A 115 23.99 1.39 7.85
N SER A 116 24.68 2.25 7.10
CA SER A 116 24.20 3.55 6.67
C SER A 116 23.13 3.33 5.61
N VAL A 117 21.86 3.47 6.00
CA VAL A 117 20.76 3.45 5.05
C VAL A 117 20.57 4.90 4.61
N PRO A 118 20.71 5.25 3.33
CA PRO A 118 20.32 6.57 2.88
C PRO A 118 18.89 6.81 3.34
N MET A 119 18.60 7.94 3.99
CA MET A 119 17.20 8.37 4.15
C MET A 119 16.72 8.73 2.74
N GLY A 120 16.35 7.70 1.99
CA GLY A 120 16.26 7.77 0.55
C GLY A 120 15.06 8.58 0.09
N ASP A 121 15.01 8.77 -1.23
CA ASP A 121 13.89 9.35 -1.94
C ASP A 121 12.55 8.79 -1.40
N ALA A 122 11.55 9.66 -1.23
CA ALA A 122 10.19 9.27 -0.88
C ALA A 122 9.66 8.13 -1.75
N ARG A 123 10.14 7.99 -2.99
CA ARG A 123 9.86 6.86 -3.90
C ARG A 123 10.32 5.50 -3.39
N ILE A 124 11.23 5.43 -2.42
CA ILE A 124 11.67 4.19 -1.77
C ILE A 124 10.95 4.00 -0.44
N VAL A 125 10.78 5.08 0.33
CA VAL A 125 10.18 5.03 1.67
C VAL A 125 8.68 4.72 1.62
N LEU A 126 7.94 5.29 0.67
CA LEU A 126 6.50 5.03 0.51
C LEU A 126 6.17 3.57 0.19
N PRO A 127 6.84 2.91 -0.77
CA PRO A 127 6.60 1.48 -1.00
C PRO A 127 7.00 0.62 0.20
N PHE A 128 7.99 1.04 0.99
CA PHE A 128 8.30 0.37 2.25
C PHE A 128 7.15 0.47 3.27
N ILE A 129 6.54 1.64 3.41
CA ILE A 129 5.36 1.85 4.27
C ILE A 129 4.21 0.96 3.79
N MET A 130 3.99 0.84 2.48
CA MET A 130 2.98 -0.06 1.92
C MET A 130 3.22 -1.53 2.27
N VAL A 131 4.47 -2.00 2.17
CA VAL A 131 4.85 -3.37 2.55
C VAL A 131 4.55 -3.61 4.03
N ILE A 132 4.94 -2.67 4.91
CA ILE A 132 4.63 -2.78 6.35
C ILE A 132 3.13 -2.81 6.59
N ALA A 133 2.36 -1.90 5.97
CA ALA A 133 0.90 -1.87 6.10
C ALA A 133 0.25 -3.18 5.63
N ALA A 134 0.72 -3.72 4.51
CA ALA A 134 0.25 -4.99 3.97
C ALA A 134 0.60 -6.18 4.89
N ILE A 135 1.78 -6.19 5.52
CA ILE A 135 2.16 -7.18 6.54
C ILE A 135 1.24 -7.08 7.76
N ILE A 136 0.95 -5.87 8.25
CA ILE A 136 0.02 -5.67 9.38
C ILE A 136 -1.37 -6.23 9.02
N LEU A 137 -1.86 -5.97 7.81
CA LEU A 137 -3.12 -6.53 7.32
C LEU A 137 -3.08 -8.06 7.25
N LEU A 138 -1.96 -8.63 6.80
CA LEU A 138 -1.76 -10.08 6.69
C LEU A 138 -1.81 -10.77 8.06
N ILE A 139 -1.16 -10.18 9.07
CA ILE A 139 -1.06 -10.76 10.43
C ILE A 139 -2.36 -10.54 11.22
N ARG A 140 -2.92 -9.32 11.19
CA ARG A 140 -4.06 -8.96 12.06
C ARG A 140 -5.44 -9.32 11.50
N THR A 141 -5.57 -9.60 10.20
CA THR A 141 -6.88 -9.88 9.61
C THR A 141 -7.21 -11.36 9.64
N ARG A 142 -8.39 -11.74 10.16
CA ARG A 142 -8.88 -13.14 10.12
C ARG A 142 -9.46 -13.57 8.77
N GLY A 143 -9.83 -12.63 7.91
CA GLY A 143 -10.45 -12.92 6.62
C GLY A 143 -9.44 -13.46 5.59
N ILE A 144 -9.67 -14.69 5.09
CA ILE A 144 -8.78 -15.37 4.15
C ILE A 144 -8.49 -14.57 2.87
N TYR A 145 -9.52 -13.93 2.31
CA TYR A 145 -9.38 -13.12 1.10
C TYR A 145 -8.59 -11.82 1.31
N THR A 146 -8.63 -11.24 2.52
CA THR A 146 -7.78 -10.06 2.82
C THR A 146 -6.32 -10.46 2.90
N LYS A 147 -6.03 -11.61 3.54
CA LYS A 147 -4.68 -12.16 3.61
C LYS A 147 -4.12 -12.41 2.22
N TRP A 148 -4.91 -13.07 1.39
CA TRP A 148 -4.53 -13.39 0.03
C TRP A 148 -4.25 -12.13 -0.81
N LEU A 149 -5.09 -11.10 -0.73
CA LEU A 149 -4.83 -9.83 -1.42
C LEU A 149 -3.63 -9.07 -0.85
N SER A 150 -3.36 -9.20 0.45
CA SER A 150 -2.18 -8.58 1.09
C SER A 150 -0.88 -9.18 0.56
N ILE A 151 -0.85 -10.50 0.31
CA ILE A 151 0.31 -11.17 -0.31
C ILE A 151 0.57 -10.59 -1.70
N ILE A 152 -0.47 -10.39 -2.50
CA ILE A 152 -0.35 -9.86 -3.86
C ILE A 152 0.18 -8.43 -3.84
N ILE A 153 -0.31 -7.59 -2.92
CA ILE A 153 0.22 -6.24 -2.74
C ILE A 153 1.71 -6.27 -2.39
N ILE A 154 2.12 -7.14 -1.46
CA ILE A 154 3.53 -7.28 -1.09
C ILE A 154 4.38 -7.67 -2.29
N VAL A 155 3.95 -8.68 -3.06
CA VAL A 155 4.68 -9.15 -4.25
C VAL A 155 4.76 -8.06 -5.32
N SER A 156 3.65 -7.36 -5.59
CA SER A 156 3.63 -6.28 -6.57
C SER A 156 4.53 -5.12 -6.17
N VAL A 157 4.51 -4.70 -4.89
CA VAL A 157 5.36 -3.59 -4.43
C VAL A 157 6.84 -3.98 -4.46
N PHE A 158 7.20 -5.20 -4.04
CA PHE A 158 8.57 -5.68 -4.17
C PHE A 158 9.01 -5.79 -5.64
N GLY A 159 8.12 -6.25 -6.52
CA GLY A 159 8.38 -6.31 -7.95
C GLY A 159 8.63 -4.91 -8.54
N SER A 160 7.80 -3.93 -8.20
CA SER A 160 8.00 -2.53 -8.60
C SER A 160 9.33 -1.96 -8.08
N LEU A 161 9.68 -2.23 -6.82
CA LEU A 161 10.94 -1.80 -6.23
C LEU A 161 12.14 -2.42 -6.93
N TYR A 162 12.10 -3.72 -7.22
CA TYR A 162 13.17 -4.39 -7.95
C TYR A 162 13.40 -3.80 -9.35
N ILE A 163 12.34 -3.37 -10.02
CA ILE A 163 12.42 -2.74 -11.34
C ILE A 163 13.01 -1.32 -11.26
N MET A 164 12.61 -0.54 -10.26
CA MET A 164 13.01 0.87 -10.14
C MET A 164 14.36 1.08 -9.47
N PHE A 165 14.71 0.22 -8.49
CA PHE A 165 15.85 0.36 -7.60
C PHE A 165 16.53 -1.01 -7.37
N PRO A 166 17.14 -1.60 -8.41
CA PRO A 166 17.70 -2.95 -8.34
C PRO A 166 18.88 -3.06 -7.35
N ASP A 167 19.64 -1.97 -7.17
CA ASP A 167 20.83 -1.96 -6.31
C ASP A 167 20.48 -1.88 -4.82
N GLU A 168 19.44 -1.13 -4.47
CA GLU A 168 18.98 -0.93 -3.09
C GLU A 168 18.07 -2.07 -2.60
N PHE A 169 17.42 -2.80 -3.52
CA PHE A 169 16.43 -3.83 -3.20
C PHE A 169 16.91 -4.88 -2.18
N PRO A 170 18.12 -5.48 -2.28
CA PRO A 170 18.56 -6.51 -1.34
C PRO A 170 18.68 -5.99 0.10
N GLU A 171 19.09 -4.73 0.28
CA GLU A 171 19.22 -4.12 1.60
C GLU A 171 17.85 -3.83 2.22
N LEU A 172 16.91 -3.35 1.40
CA LEU A 172 15.52 -3.11 1.82
C LEU A 172 14.85 -4.40 2.28
N VAL A 173 15.01 -5.50 1.52
CA VAL A 173 14.46 -6.81 1.90
C VAL A 173 15.05 -7.30 3.23
N LYS A 174 16.37 -7.17 3.42
CA LYS A 174 17.02 -7.51 4.70
C LYS A 174 16.45 -6.70 5.86
N MET A 175 16.17 -5.41 5.65
CA MET A 175 15.60 -4.54 6.67
C MET A 175 14.17 -4.96 7.06
N VAL A 176 13.31 -5.23 6.08
CA VAL A 176 11.95 -5.76 6.32
C VAL A 176 12.04 -7.08 7.09
N ALA A 177 12.87 -8.02 6.64
CA ALA A 177 13.03 -9.32 7.28
C ALA A 177 13.47 -9.18 8.74
N LYS A 178 14.47 -8.34 9.02
CA LYS A 178 14.94 -8.07 10.39
C LYS A 178 13.83 -7.50 11.27
N ARG A 179 13.00 -6.59 10.75
CA ARG A 179 11.87 -6.00 11.48
C ARG A 179 10.74 -6.99 11.75
N ILE A 180 10.46 -7.90 10.82
CA ILE A 180 9.48 -8.97 11.03
C ILE A 180 9.96 -9.91 12.14
N VAL A 181 11.23 -10.33 12.10
CA VAL A 181 11.83 -11.22 13.10
C VAL A 181 11.81 -10.56 14.49
N SER A 182 12.21 -9.30 14.60
CA SER A 182 12.19 -8.60 15.90
C SER A 182 10.77 -8.44 16.44
N SER A 183 9.81 -8.08 15.60
CA SER A 183 8.41 -7.94 15.99
C SER A 183 7.83 -9.28 16.47
N THR A 184 8.20 -10.40 15.83
CA THR A 184 7.79 -11.75 16.24
C THR A 184 8.38 -12.13 17.59
N SER A 185 9.65 -11.78 17.85
CA SER A 185 10.29 -12.05 19.15
C SER A 185 9.64 -11.28 20.31
N SER A 186 9.09 -10.08 20.05
CA SER A 186 8.38 -9.29 21.06
C SER A 186 6.98 -9.79 21.42
N LEU A 187 6.43 -10.74 20.64
CA LEU A 187 5.13 -11.35 20.91
C LEU A 187 5.24 -12.70 21.63
N LEU A 188 6.47 -13.22 21.82
CA LEU A 188 6.77 -14.49 22.49
C LEU A 188 7.33 -14.31 23.92
N ASN A 189 7.57 -13.07 24.35
CA ASN A 189 7.89 -12.66 25.72
C ASN A 189 6.74 -11.82 26.28
#